data_AF-A0A2D6KXJ5-F1
#
_entry.id   AF-A0A2D6KXJ5-F1
#
_cell.length_a   1.000
_cell.length_b   1.000
_cell.length_c   1.000
_cell.angle_alpha   90.00
_cell.angle_beta   90.00
_cell.angle_gamma   90.00
#
_symmetry.space_group_name_H-M   'P 1'
#
loop_
_entity.id
_entity.type
_entity.pdbx_description
1 polymer ?
#
loop_
_entity_poly.entity_id
_entity_poly.type
_entity_poly.pdbx_seq_one_letter_code
_entity_poly.pdbx_strand_id
1 'polypeptide(L)'
;MDIKEISLDELNNEEIGNKVKVLGKVSRITELDKVTFLDVSQPVTTKIVIFREKEKDEALDLEQDDYIEIIGKVEDYEGEMEIIADRIRIVE
;
A
#
# COMPACT_ATOMS: atom_id res chain seq x y z
N MET A 1 13.54 6.64 13.42
CA MET A 1 13.43 5.35 12.70
C MET A 1 13.46 5.71 11.24
N ASP A 2 14.51 5.32 10.54
CA ASP A 2 14.62 5.49 9.09
C ASP A 2 13.80 4.38 8.44
N ILE A 3 12.74 4.76 7.72
CA ILE A 3 11.92 3.81 6.95
C ILE A 3 12.56 3.69 5.58
N LYS A 4 12.87 2.46 5.15
CA LYS A 4 13.46 2.19 3.83
C LYS A 4 12.45 2.54 2.74
N GLU A 5 12.83 3.45 1.84
CA GLU A 5 12.08 3.73 0.62
C GLU A 5 12.51 2.74 -0.46
N ILE A 6 11.55 2.07 -1.08
CA ILE A 6 11.78 1.09 -2.14
C ILE A 6 10.79 1.28 -3.30
N SER A 7 11.16 0.77 -4.46
CA SER A 7 10.27 0.65 -5.62
C SER A 7 9.48 -0.66 -5.54
N LEU A 8 8.33 -0.72 -6.22
CA LEU A 8 7.47 -1.92 -6.22
C LEU A 8 8.14 -3.12 -6.88
N ASP A 9 9.05 -2.91 -7.83
CA ASP A 9 9.84 -3.97 -8.47
C ASP A 9 10.96 -4.52 -7.57
N GLU A 10 11.27 -3.85 -6.46
CA GLU A 10 12.23 -4.31 -5.46
C GLU A 10 11.58 -5.15 -4.36
N LEU A 11 10.24 -5.22 -4.31
CA LEU A 11 9.54 -6.10 -3.39
C LEU A 11 9.92 -7.55 -3.70
N ASN A 12 10.48 -8.22 -2.69
CA ASN A 12 10.88 -9.62 -2.77
C ASN A 12 10.81 -10.26 -1.38
N ASN A 13 11.10 -11.56 -1.29
CA ASN A 13 11.00 -12.33 -0.04
C ASN A 13 11.86 -11.80 1.11
N GLU A 14 12.96 -11.07 0.84
CA GLU A 14 13.81 -10.47 1.87
C GLU A 14 13.14 -9.28 2.56
N GLU A 15 12.11 -8.69 1.92
CA GLU A 15 11.37 -7.56 2.47
C GLU A 15 10.17 -7.99 3.32
N ILE A 16 9.77 -9.26 3.28
CA ILE A 16 8.66 -9.79 4.10
C ILE A 16 8.94 -9.50 5.58
N GLY A 17 7.98 -8.90 6.25
CA GLY A 17 8.12 -8.50 7.65
C GLY A 17 8.63 -7.07 7.85
N ASN A 18 9.29 -6.48 6.85
CA ASN A 18 9.85 -5.14 6.94
C ASN A 18 8.78 -4.06 6.75
N LYS A 19 9.01 -2.93 7.41
CA LYS A 19 8.25 -1.71 7.18
C LYS A 19 8.95 -0.90 6.08
N VAL A 20 8.22 -0.61 5.03
CA VAL A 20 8.72 0.07 3.83
C VAL A 20 7.89 1.31 3.54
N LYS A 21 8.49 2.21 2.77
CA LYS A 21 7.83 3.34 2.15
C LYS A 21 7.85 3.16 0.64
N VAL A 22 6.71 3.36 0.00
CA VAL A 22 6.54 3.22 -1.45
C VAL A 22 5.73 4.40 -1.99
N LEU A 23 6.05 4.84 -3.19
CA LEU A 23 5.25 5.79 -3.97
C LEU A 23 4.56 5.05 -5.12
N GLY A 24 3.38 5.47 -5.56
CA GLY A 24 2.79 4.86 -6.74
C GLY A 24 1.44 5.44 -7.10
N LYS A 25 0.94 5.02 -8.26
CA LYS A 25 -0.33 5.49 -8.79
C LYS A 25 -1.44 4.49 -8.49
N VAL A 26 -2.56 4.96 -7.96
CA VAL A 26 -3.74 4.12 -7.74
C VAL A 26 -4.33 3.73 -9.09
N SER A 27 -4.32 2.44 -9.41
CA SER A 27 -4.88 1.90 -10.65
C SER A 27 -6.26 1.28 -10.46
N ARG A 28 -6.57 0.84 -9.23
CA ARG A 28 -7.87 0.27 -8.87
C ARG A 28 -8.12 0.42 -7.38
N ILE A 29 -9.39 0.64 -7.02
CA ILE A 29 -9.87 0.67 -5.64
C ILE A 29 -10.99 -0.36 -5.50
N THR A 30 -10.89 -1.23 -4.50
CA THR A 30 -11.96 -2.16 -4.12
C THR A 30 -12.24 -2.01 -2.64
N GLU A 31 -13.41 -1.48 -2.32
CA GLU A 31 -13.83 -1.25 -0.95
C GLU A 31 -14.75 -2.37 -0.46
N LEU A 32 -14.42 -2.91 0.71
CA LEU A 32 -15.28 -3.77 1.51
C LEU A 32 -15.54 -3.09 2.86
N ASP A 33 -16.45 -3.67 3.65
CA ASP A 33 -16.91 -3.14 4.93
C ASP A 33 -15.76 -2.73 5.87
N LYS A 34 -14.77 -3.61 6.02
CA LYS A 34 -13.66 -3.45 6.98
C LYS A 34 -12.28 -3.31 6.34
N VAL A 35 -12.20 -3.44 5.03
CA VAL A 35 -10.93 -3.48 4.31
C VAL A 35 -11.05 -2.78 2.97
N THR A 36 -10.01 -2.06 2.58
CA THR A 36 -9.85 -1.52 1.23
C THR A 36 -8.65 -2.16 0.59
N PHE A 37 -8.83 -2.63 -0.64
CA PHE A 37 -7.74 -3.08 -1.49
C PHE A 37 -7.47 -2.01 -2.54
N LEU A 38 -6.21 -1.60 -2.66
CA LEU A 38 -5.74 -0.76 -3.74
C LEU A 38 -4.78 -1.57 -4.61
N ASP A 39 -4.95 -1.51 -5.93
CA ASP A 39 -3.90 -1.92 -6.84
C ASP A 39 -3.08 -0.66 -7.16
N VAL A 40 -1.83 -0.64 -6.70
CA VAL A 40 -0.92 0.50 -6.89
C VAL A 40 0.11 0.13 -7.93
N SER A 41 0.26 0.99 -8.93
CA SER A 41 1.16 0.80 -10.06
C SER A 41 2.36 1.75 -10.02
N GLN A 42 3.51 1.19 -10.34
CA GLN A 42 4.71 1.89 -10.80
C GLN A 42 5.16 1.22 -12.12
N PRO A 43 6.39 0.67 -12.35
CA PRO A 43 6.56 -0.21 -13.52
C PRO A 43 5.87 -1.57 -13.32
N VAL A 44 5.61 -1.98 -12.08
CA VAL A 44 4.83 -3.18 -11.72
C VAL A 44 3.62 -2.80 -10.84
N THR A 45 2.66 -3.71 -10.70
CA THR A 45 1.46 -3.50 -9.87
C THR A 45 1.51 -4.37 -8.62
N THR A 46 1.17 -3.80 -7.47
CA THR A 46 1.15 -4.49 -6.17
C THR A 46 -0.13 -4.17 -5.42
N LYS A 47 -0.66 -5.15 -4.67
CA LYS A 47 -1.83 -4.95 -3.81
C LYS A 47 -1.44 -4.29 -2.50
N ILE A 48 -2.17 -3.25 -2.14
CA ILE A 48 -2.10 -2.57 -0.85
C ILE A 48 -3.40 -2.87 -0.10
N VAL A 49 -3.28 -3.28 1.15
CA VAL A 49 -4.40 -3.65 2.01
C VAL A 49 -4.51 -2.64 3.15
N ILE A 50 -5.70 -2.07 3.33
CA ILE A 50 -6.00 -1.08 4.37
C ILE A 50 -7.10 -1.63 5.25
N PHE A 51 -6.84 -1.83 6.55
CA PHE A 51 -7.85 -2.26 7.50
C PHE A 51 -8.53 -1.04 8.16
N ARG A 52 -9.83 -0.85 7.87
CA ARG A 52 -10.67 0.27 8.35
C ARG A 52 -11.03 0.19 9.84
N GLU A 53 -10.58 -0.86 10.55
CA GLU A 53 -10.88 -1.06 11.97
C GLU A 53 -10.02 -0.20 12.92
N LYS A 54 -9.01 0.53 12.42
CA LYS A 54 -8.28 1.50 13.21
C LYS A 54 -9.06 2.82 13.23
N GLU A 55 -9.63 3.17 14.38
CA GLU A 55 -10.43 4.38 14.69
C GLU A 55 -9.73 5.75 14.44
N LYS A 56 -8.74 5.82 13.54
CA LYS A 56 -7.91 7.00 13.27
C LYS A 56 -7.75 7.34 11.80
N ASP A 57 -8.22 6.50 10.88
CA ASP A 57 -8.14 6.82 9.48
C ASP A 57 -9.31 7.75 9.15
N GLU A 58 -9.03 9.05 9.09
CA GLU A 58 -9.83 9.99 8.28
C GLU A 58 -10.10 9.28 6.96
N ALA A 59 -11.36 9.25 6.52
CA ALA A 59 -11.72 8.62 5.26
C ALA A 59 -10.79 9.16 4.16
N LEU A 60 -9.84 8.33 3.74
CA LEU A 60 -8.94 8.66 2.66
C LEU A 60 -9.79 8.61 1.39
N ASP A 61 -10.18 9.80 0.92
CA ASP A 61 -10.92 9.99 -0.33
C ASP A 61 -9.95 9.78 -1.50
N LEU A 62 -9.55 8.53 -1.68
CA LEU A 62 -8.66 8.10 -2.76
C LEU A 62 -9.48 7.91 -4.02
N GLU A 63 -8.97 8.45 -5.12
CA GLU A 63 -9.51 8.24 -6.44
C GLU A 63 -8.56 7.40 -7.29
N GLN A 64 -9.12 6.78 -8.33
CA GLN A 64 -8.28 6.19 -9.36
C GLN A 64 -7.44 7.32 -9.99
N ASP A 65 -6.21 6.98 -10.35
CA ASP A 65 -5.18 7.88 -10.87
C ASP A 65 -4.47 8.77 -9.85
N ASP A 66 -4.86 8.76 -8.57
CA ASP A 66 -4.12 9.44 -7.51
C ASP A 66 -2.69 8.92 -7.41
N TYR A 67 -1.74 9.83 -7.21
CA TYR A 67 -0.39 9.46 -6.82
C TYR A 67 -0.30 9.50 -5.30
N ILE A 68 0.16 8.40 -4.70
CA ILE A 68 0.15 8.22 -3.25
C ILE A 68 1.50 7.76 -2.72
N GLU A 69 1.79 8.16 -1.49
CA GLU A 69 2.82 7.55 -0.66
C GLU A 69 2.18 6.61 0.36
N ILE A 70 2.73 5.41 0.45
CA ILE A 70 2.29 4.35 1.36
C ILE A 70 3.44 4.06 2.31
N ILE A 71 3.15 4.01 3.60
CA ILE A 71 4.01 3.39 4.60
C ILE A 71 3.27 2.17 5.13
N GLY A 72 3.90 1.00 5.01
CA GLY A 72 3.26 -0.24 5.38
C GLY A 72 4.24 -1.38 5.62
N LYS A 73 3.71 -2.53 6.00
CA LYS A 73 4.48 -3.75 6.22
C LYS A 73 4.29 -4.69 5.03
N VAL A 74 5.39 -5.22 4.49
CA VAL A 74 5.34 -6.22 3.42
C VAL A 74 4.94 -7.57 4.03
N GLU A 75 3.98 -8.22 3.40
CA GLU A 75 3.48 -9.55 3.74
C GLU A 75 3.40 -10.42 2.48
N ASP A 76 3.38 -11.74 2.69
CA ASP A 76 3.07 -12.72 1.66
C ASP A 76 1.65 -13.23 1.88
N TYR A 77 0.82 -13.18 0.84
CA TYR A 77 -0.51 -13.74 0.84
C TYR A 77 -0.66 -14.65 -0.38
N GLU A 78 -0.78 -15.96 -0.13
CA GLU A 78 -0.93 -16.99 -1.17
C GLU A 78 0.19 -16.97 -2.25
N GLY A 79 1.39 -16.51 -1.90
CA GLY A 79 2.53 -16.40 -2.82
C GLY A 79 2.59 -15.08 -3.60
N GLU A 80 1.66 -14.15 -3.33
CA GLU A 80 1.69 -12.78 -3.84
C GLU A 80 2.12 -11.82 -2.72
N MET A 81 3.06 -10.93 -3.03
CA MET A 81 3.48 -9.90 -2.09
C MET A 81 2.46 -8.77 -2.02
N GLU A 82 2.12 -8.40 -0.79
CA GLU A 82 1.18 -7.32 -0.48
C GLU A 82 1.79 -6.38 0.55
N ILE A 83 1.26 -5.16 0.61
CA ILE A 83 1.63 -4.20 1.66
C ILE A 83 0.41 -3.92 2.53
N ILE A 84 0.52 -4.25 3.82
CA ILE A 84 -0.46 -3.83 4.82
C ILE A 84 -0.15 -2.39 5.20
N ALA A 85 -1.00 -1.45 4.77
CA ALA A 85 -0.79 -0.03 4.98
C ALA A 85 -1.00 0.37 6.44
N ASP A 86 -0.04 1.10 6.98
CA ASP A 86 -0.16 1.81 8.27
C ASP A 86 -0.49 3.29 8.09
N ARG A 87 -0.08 3.88 6.96
CA ARG A 87 -0.36 5.27 6.60
C ARG A 87 -0.33 5.42 5.09
N ILE A 88 -1.26 6.21 4.56
CA ILE A 88 -1.29 6.63 3.16
C ILE A 88 -1.43 8.16 3.12
N ARG A 89 -0.82 8.79 2.11
CA ARG A 89 -1.06 10.20 1.76
C ARG A 89 -1.08 10.38 0.25
N ILE A 90 -1.93 11.26 -0.24
CA ILE A 90 -1.87 11.75 -1.62
C ILE A 90 -0.68 12.70 -1.74
N VAL A 91 0.06 12.60 -2.84
CA VAL A 91 1.21 13.45 -3.17
C VAL A 91 0.97 14.06 -4.54
N GLU A 92 0.85 15.39 -4.60
CA GLU A 92 0.71 16.17 -5.85
C GLU A 92 1.99 16.20 -6.69
#